data_AF-A0A853LRZ5-F1
#
_entry.id   AF-A0A853LRZ5-F1
#
_cell.length_a   1.000
_cell.length_b   1.000
_cell.length_c   1.000
_cell.angle_alpha   90.00
_cell.angle_beta   90.00
_cell.angle_gamma   90.00
#
_symmetry.space_group_name_H-M   'P 1'
#
loop_
_entity.id
_entity.type
_entity.pdbx_description
1 polymer ?
#
loop_
_entity_poly.entity_id
_entity_poly.type
_entity_poly.pdbx_seq_one_letter_code
_entity_poly.pdbx_strand_id
1 'polypeptide(L)' 'MLGQQGITFNNLSNQTVVNAGHGVCQDWQGGASLIQTLADVKGALNLSDSNSGFFVGAATQSYCPQYTSKATG' A
#
# COMPACT_ATOMS: atom_id res chain seq x y z
N MET A 1 1.88 4.60 14.90
CA MET A 1 1.55 5.92 14.32
C MET A 1 2.20 5.98 12.94
N LEU A 2 1.47 5.76 11.84
CA LEU A 2 1.99 5.81 10.46
C LEU A 2 2.21 7.26 9.98
N GLY A 3 2.69 8.14 10.88
CA GLY A 3 2.80 9.57 10.67
C GLY A 3 4.21 10.09 10.42
N GLN A 4 5.21 9.23 10.16
CA GLN A 4 6.62 9.67 10.11
C GLN A 4 7.33 9.53 8.75
N GLN A 5 6.64 9.14 7.68
CA GLN A 5 7.20 9.23 6.33
C GLN A 5 6.15 9.75 5.33
N GLY A 6 5.96 11.07 5.33
CA GLY A 6 5.92 11.88 4.11
C GLY A 6 4.79 11.71 3.09
N ILE A 7 3.76 10.89 3.31
CA ILE A 7 2.58 10.86 2.43
C ILE A 7 1.45 11.63 3.12
N THR A 8 1.29 12.90 2.78
CA THR A 8 0.12 13.67 3.19
C THR A 8 -1.07 13.20 2.35
N PHE A 9 -1.87 12.30 2.92
CA PHE A 9 -3.15 11.91 2.36
C PHE A 9 -4.17 13.04 2.58
N ASN A 10 -4.01 14.16 1.87
CA ASN A 10 -4.96 15.25 1.94
C ASN A 10 -6.35 14.72 1.54
N ASN A 11 -7.35 14.93 2.39
CA ASN A 11 -8.75 14.47 2.20
C ASN A 11 -9.05 12.96 2.32
N LEU A 12 -8.12 12.10 2.72
CA LEU A 12 -8.46 10.68 2.94
C LEU A 12 -8.61 10.39 4.44
N SER A 13 -9.72 9.76 4.79
CA SER A 13 -9.94 9.25 6.14
C SER A 13 -8.89 8.19 6.49
N ASN A 14 -8.46 8.14 7.76
CA ASN A 14 -7.57 7.08 8.26
C ASN A 14 -8.11 5.68 7.90
N GLN A 15 -9.43 5.50 7.91
CA GLN A 15 -10.08 4.25 7.52
C GLN A 15 -9.79 3.87 6.05
N THR A 16 -9.77 4.83 5.14
CA THR A 16 -9.48 4.59 3.71
C THR A 16 -8.04 4.12 3.52
N VAL A 17 -7.10 4.75 4.23
CA VAL A 17 -5.68 4.39 4.20
C VAL A 17 -5.47 2.98 4.77
N VAL A 18 -6.12 2.67 5.90
CA VAL A 18 -6.06 1.33 6.51
C VAL A 18 -6.66 0.29 5.57
N ASN A 19 -7.84 0.54 4.98
CA ASN A 19 -8.48 -0.37 4.04
C ASN A 19 -7.60 -0.63 2.80
N ALA A 20 -6.96 0.40 2.25
CA ALA A 20 -6.01 0.22 1.15
C ALA A 20 -4.80 -0.63 1.57
N GLY A 21 -4.31 -0.47 2.80
CA GLY A 21 -3.24 -1.31 3.35
C GLY A 21 -3.63 -2.78 3.50
N HIS A 22 -4.88 -3.06 3.89
CA HIS A 22 -5.43 -4.41 3.87
C HIS A 22 -5.60 -4.96 2.45
N GLY A 23 -6.02 -4.11 1.49
CA GLY A 23 -6.14 -4.47 0.08
C GLY A 23 -4.83 -4.98 -0.52
N VAL A 24 -3.71 -4.35 -0.20
CA VAL A 24 -2.36 -4.83 -0.58
C VAL A 24 -2.13 -6.28 -0.18
N CYS A 25 -2.56 -6.68 1.01
CA CYS A 25 -2.40 -8.06 1.48
C CYS A 25 -3.37 -9.03 0.78
N GLN A 26 -4.58 -8.57 0.44
CA GLN A 26 -5.52 -9.37 -0.35
C GLN A 26 -4.98 -9.62 -1.76
N ASP A 27 -4.37 -8.61 -2.37
CA ASP A 27 -3.72 -8.72 -3.67
C ASP A 27 -2.62 -9.78 -3.65
N TRP A 28 -1.74 -9.75 -2.64
CA TRP A 28 -0.70 -10.75 -2.48
C TRP A 28 -1.23 -12.16 -2.27
N GLN A 29 -2.30 -12.30 -1.47
CA GLN A 29 -2.96 -13.59 -1.29
C GLN A 29 -3.62 -14.10 -2.58
N GLY A 30 -4.16 -13.19 -3.39
CA GLY A 30 -4.72 -13.49 -4.70
C GLY A 30 -3.67 -13.79 -5.78
N GLY A 31 -2.37 -13.63 -5.48
CA GLY A 31 -1.28 -13.82 -6.43
C GLY A 31 -1.08 -12.65 -7.39
N ALA A 32 -1.55 -11.46 -7.04
CA ALA A 32 -1.32 -10.24 -7.82
C ALA A 32 0.17 -9.92 -7.95
N SER A 33 0.50 -9.21 -9.03
CA SER A 33 1.84 -8.69 -9.26
C SER A 33 2.04 -7.34 -8.60
N LEU A 34 3.29 -6.94 -8.36
CA LEU A 34 3.61 -5.64 -7.78
C LEU A 34 3.05 -4.47 -8.61
N ILE A 35 3.12 -4.56 -9.94
CA ILE A 35 2.56 -3.55 -10.83
C ILE A 35 1.05 -3.41 -10.62
N GLN A 36 0.33 -4.52 -10.44
CA GLN A 36 -1.11 -4.53 -10.20
C GLN A 36 -1.45 -3.86 -8.86
N THR A 37 -0.80 -4.29 -7.79
CA THR A 37 -1.00 -3.73 -6.44
C THR A 37 -0.64 -2.25 -6.36
N LEU A 38 0.41 -1.82 -7.08
CA LEU A 38 0.75 -0.41 -7.22
C LEU A 38 -0.36 0.37 -7.92
N ALA A 39 -0.90 -0.15 -9.01
CA ALA A 39 -1.98 0.51 -9.75
C ALA A 39 -3.26 0.63 -8.91
N ASP A 40 -3.61 -0.41 -8.13
CA ASP A 40 -4.76 -0.41 -7.23
C ASP A 40 -4.60 0.62 -6.09
N VAL A 41 -3.46 0.63 -5.40
CA VAL A 41 -3.17 1.63 -4.35
C VAL A 41 -3.15 3.04 -4.92
N LYS A 42 -2.53 3.22 -6.10
CA LYS A 42 -2.46 4.49 -6.80
C LYS A 42 -3.86 5.02 -7.10
N GLY A 43 -4.74 4.18 -7.62
CA GLY A 43 -6.13 4.55 -7.90
C GLY A 43 -6.94 4.83 -6.63
N ALA A 44 -6.81 3.99 -5.60
CA ALA A 44 -7.57 4.10 -4.36
C ALA A 44 -7.20 5.33 -3.53
N LEU A 45 -5.92 5.69 -3.49
CA LEU A 45 -5.39 6.78 -2.65
C LEU A 45 -4.97 8.01 -3.46
N ASN A 46 -5.16 7.98 -4.78
CA ASN A 46 -4.77 9.03 -5.72
C ASN A 46 -3.31 9.49 -5.52
N LEU A 47 -2.42 8.51 -5.34
CA LEU A 47 -1.01 8.74 -5.06
C LEU A 47 -0.18 8.84 -6.35
N SER A 48 1.02 9.38 -6.25
CA SER A 48 2.04 9.23 -7.30
C SER A 48 2.65 7.82 -7.24
N ASP A 49 3.31 7.38 -8.32
CA ASP A 49 3.93 6.04 -8.39
C ASP A 49 4.96 5.80 -7.26
N SER A 50 5.81 6.79 -6.94
CA SER A 50 6.76 6.68 -5.82
C SER A 50 6.07 6.53 -4.46
N ASN A 51 5.01 7.31 -4.20
CA ASN A 51 4.29 7.23 -2.93
C ASN A 51 3.50 5.93 -2.81
N SER A 52 2.99 5.41 -3.94
CA SER A 52 2.31 4.12 -3.99
C SER A 52 3.27 2.98 -3.64
N GLY A 53 4.49 2.98 -4.18
CA GLY A 53 5.51 1.98 -3.82
C GLY A 53 5.92 2.02 -2.36
N PHE A 54 6.12 3.22 -1.81
CA PHE A 54 6.38 3.38 -0.39
C PHE A 54 5.22 2.86 0.47
N PHE A 55 3.99 3.21 0.11
CA PHE A 55 2.80 2.76 0.82
C PHE A 55 2.63 1.23 0.76
N VAL A 56 2.76 0.63 -0.42
CA VAL A 56 2.68 -0.84 -0.60
C VAL A 56 3.73 -1.53 0.25
N GLY A 57 4.97 -1.04 0.28
CA GLY A 57 6.02 -1.59 1.15
C GLY A 57 5.68 -1.51 2.63
N ALA A 58 5.26 -0.32 3.10
CA ALA A 58 4.90 -0.10 4.49
C ALA A 58 3.66 -0.91 4.93
N ALA A 59 2.64 -0.96 4.08
CA ALA A 59 1.42 -1.74 4.30
C ALA A 59 1.74 -3.23 4.34
N THR A 60 2.54 -3.73 3.39
CA THR A 60 2.97 -5.13 3.37
C THR A 60 3.72 -5.49 4.65
N GLN A 61 4.68 -4.67 5.06
CA GLN A 61 5.43 -4.91 6.30
C GLN A 61 4.53 -4.89 7.56
N SER A 62 3.49 -4.06 7.56
CA SER A 62 2.61 -3.89 8.73
C SER A 62 1.50 -4.95 8.82
N TYR A 63 0.89 -5.31 7.69
CA TYR A 63 -0.32 -6.14 7.64
C TYR A 63 -0.06 -7.56 7.14
N CYS A 64 0.96 -7.77 6.31
CA CYS A 64 1.29 -9.08 5.75
C CYS A 64 2.80 -9.24 5.54
N PRO A 65 3.59 -9.28 6.64
CA PRO A 65 5.04 -9.30 6.59
C PRO A 65 5.61 -10.50 5.83
N GLN A 66 4.86 -11.60 5.68
CA GLN A 66 5.26 -12.75 4.88
C GLN A 66 5.43 -12.43 3.37
N TYR A 67 4.85 -11.34 2.89
CA TYR A 67 4.93 -10.92 1.49
C TYR A 67 5.89 -9.74 1.27
N THR A 68 6.67 -9.31 2.27
CA THR A 68 7.61 -8.18 2.12
C THR A 68 8.57 -8.38 0.94
N SER A 69 8.98 -9.62 0.68
CA SER A 69 9.83 -9.97 -0.48
C SER A 69 9.18 -9.65 -1.83
N LYS A 70 7.85 -9.56 -1.91
CA LYS A 70 7.11 -9.14 -3.12
C LYS A 70 7.09 -7.61 -3.27
N ALA A 71 7.13 -6.89 -2.15
CA ALA A 71 7.03 -5.44 -2.10
C ALA A 71 8.39 -4.72 -2.20
N THR A 72 9.49 -5.42 -1.89
CA THR A 72 10.86 -4.91 -1.99
C THR A 72 11.65 -5.46 -3.19
N GLY A 73 10.98 -6.21 -4.08
CA GLY A 73 11.57 -6.91 -5.22
C GLY A 73 11.72 -6.05 -6.47
#